data_AF-A0A1Q6RFQ0-F1
#
_entry.id   AF-A0A1Q6RFQ0-F1
#
_cell.length_a   1.000
_cell.length_b   1.000
_cell.length_c   1.000
_cell.angle_alpha   90.00
_cell.angle_beta   90.00
_cell.angle_gamma   90.00
#
_symmetry.space_group_name_H-M   'P 1'
#
loop_
_entity.id
_entity.type
_entity.pdbx_description
1 polymer ?
#
loop_
_entity_poly.entity_id
_entity_poly.type
_entity_poly.pdbx_seq_one_letter_code
_entity_poly.pdbx_strand_id
1 'polypeptide(L)' 'MKDLERLGSELKKSGKSDALMKLAESADGKAVSRLVDAEAVGKAAKNGDMAALQDILRGVLSTDEGKRLAESLRKAMQ' A
#
# COMPACT_ATOMS: atom_id res chain seq x y z
N MET A 1 0.97 14.22 9.91
CA MET A 1 2.38 13.77 9.76
C MET A 1 2.85 12.94 10.95
N LYS A 2 2.59 13.35 12.21
CA LYS A 2 2.93 12.55 13.41
C LYS A 2 2.39 11.11 13.39
N ASP A 3 1.20 10.89 12.81
CA ASP A 3 0.58 9.56 12.78
C ASP A 3 1.28 8.59 11.81
N LEU A 4 1.75 9.09 10.66
CA LEU A 4 2.50 8.28 9.70
C LEU A 4 3.91 7.94 10.19
N GLU A 5 4.58 8.88 10.85
CA GLU A 5 5.90 8.63 11.47
C GLU A 5 5.80 7.62 12.62
N ARG A 6 4.74 7.73 13.42
CA ARG A 6 4.46 6.77 14.49
C ARG A 6 4.15 5.39 13.91
N LEU A 7 3.31 5.31 12.88
CA LEU A 7 3.02 4.06 12.17
C LEU A 7 4.29 3.44 11.61
N GLY A 8 5.15 4.22 10.95
CA GLY A 8 6.44 3.75 10.42
C GLY A 8 7.36 3.21 11.52
N SER A 9 7.37 3.85 12.69
CA SER A 9 8.15 3.39 13.84
C SER A 9 7.61 2.09 14.44
N GLU A 10 6.29 1.93 14.52
CA GLU A 10 5.62 0.72 15.00
C GLU A 10 5.81 -0.46 14.02
N LEU A 11 5.72 -0.19 12.72
CA LEU A 11 6.01 -1.18 11.67
C LEU A 11 7.47 -1.64 11.71
N LYS A 12 8.41 -0.72 11.95
CA LYS A 12 9.83 -1.04 12.05
C LYS A 12 10.12 -1.90 13.29
N LYS A 13 9.54 -1.55 14.43
CA LYS A 13 9.68 -2.32 15.68
C LYS A 13 9.07 -3.72 15.61
N SER A 14 8.02 -3.89 14.82
CA SER A 14 7.34 -5.19 14.64
C SER A 14 7.97 -6.06 13.55
N GLY A 15 9.02 -5.60 12.85
CA GLY A 15 9.63 -6.31 11.71
C GLY A 15 8.76 -6.31 10.45
N LYS A 16 7.55 -5.74 10.50
CA LYS A 16 6.61 -5.68 9.38
C LYS A 16 7.08 -4.74 8.27
N SER A 17 7.96 -3.78 8.58
CA SER A 17 8.61 -2.92 7.58
C SER A 17 9.37 -3.71 6.51
N ASP A 18 10.12 -4.75 6.89
CA ASP A 18 10.89 -5.55 5.93
C ASP A 18 9.98 -6.40 5.05
N ALA A 19 8.88 -6.90 5.61
CA ALA A 19 7.88 -7.63 4.85
C ALA A 19 7.16 -6.73 3.83
N LEU A 20 6.82 -5.50 4.23
CA LEU A 20 6.25 -4.48 3.34
C LEU A 20 7.23 -4.10 2.22
N MET A 21 8.53 -3.98 2.52
CA MET A 21 9.55 -3.68 1.53
C MET A 21 9.70 -4.81 0.51
N LYS A 22 9.74 -6.07 0.96
CA LYS A 22 9.73 -7.25 0.07
C LYS A 22 8.48 -7.32 -0.81
N LEU A 23 7.32 -6.95 -0.27
CA LEU A 23 6.08 -6.88 -1.05
C LEU A 23 6.14 -5.80 -2.11
N ALA A 24 6.67 -4.61 -1.79
CA ALA A 24 6.85 -3.53 -2.76
C ALA A 24 7.84 -3.92 -3.89
N GLU A 25 8.88 -4.69 -3.57
CA GLU A 25 9.88 -5.15 -4.54
C GLU A 25 9.44 -6.38 -5.36
N SER A 26 8.38 -7.05 -4.93
CA SER A 26 7.81 -8.22 -5.61
C SER A 26 7.31 -7.90 -7.03
N ALA A 27 7.13 -8.94 -7.84
CA ALA A 27 6.58 -8.78 -9.19
C ALA A 27 5.21 -8.10 -9.17
N ASP A 28 4.32 -8.54 -8.28
CA ASP A 28 2.98 -7.98 -8.14
C ASP A 28 3.02 -6.55 -7.57
N GLY A 29 3.91 -6.26 -6.61
CA GLY A 29 4.13 -4.90 -6.08
C GLY A 29 4.58 -3.90 -7.15
N LYS A 30 5.52 -4.31 -8.00
CA LYS A 30 6.00 -3.52 -9.15
C LYS A 30 4.97 -3.40 -10.27
N ALA A 31 4.14 -4.41 -10.47
CA ALA A 31 3.06 -4.35 -11.45
C ALA A 31 1.99 -3.36 -10.98
N VAL A 32 1.55 -3.47 -9.73
CA VAL A 32 0.58 -2.54 -9.12
C VAL A 32 1.10 -1.12 -9.13
N SER A 33 2.37 -0.86 -8.78
CA SER A 33 2.92 0.50 -8.75
C SER A 33 2.89 1.22 -10.11
N ARG A 34 2.86 0.48 -11.23
CA ARG A 34 2.71 1.04 -12.58
C ARG A 34 1.26 1.34 -12.94
N LEU A 35 0.31 0.72 -12.25
CA LEU A 35 -1.13 0.91 -12.46
C LEU A 35 -1.70 2.07 -11.65
N VAL A 36 -1.00 2.50 -10.60
CA VAL A 36 -1.45 3.58 -9.73
C VAL A 36 -0.73 4.88 -10.04
N ASP A 37 -1.49 5.97 -10.13
CA ASP A 37 -0.93 7.31 -10.14
C ASP A 37 -0.47 7.69 -8.72
N ALA A 38 0.85 7.71 -8.52
CA ALA A 38 1.47 8.02 -7.24
C ALA A 38 1.18 9.46 -6.76
N GLU A 39 1.01 10.42 -7.68
CA GLU A 39 0.68 11.79 -7.34
C GLU A 39 -0.77 11.90 -6.86
N ALA A 40 -1.70 11.20 -7.54
CA ALA A 40 -3.09 11.12 -7.13
C ALA A 40 -3.24 10.47 -5.74
N VAL A 41 -2.52 9.36 -5.49
CA VAL A 41 -2.47 8.70 -4.17
C VAL A 41 -1.95 9.66 -3.10
N GLY A 42 -0.83 10.32 -3.37
CA GLY A 42 -0.21 11.25 -2.42
C GLY A 42 -1.12 12.43 -2.08
N LYS A 43 -1.81 12.99 -3.09
CA LYS A 43 -2.78 14.08 -2.90
C LYS A 43 -3.99 13.64 -2.10
N ALA A 44 -4.58 12.48 -2.43
CA ALA A 44 -5.71 11.94 -1.70
C ALA A 44 -5.36 11.65 -0.23
N ALA A 45 -4.20 11.04 0.02
CA ALA A 45 -3.69 10.78 1.36
C ALA A 45 -3.43 12.07 2.16
N LYS A 46 -2.79 13.07 1.54
CA LYS A 46 -2.49 14.35 2.20
C LYS A 46 -3.75 15.14 2.57
N ASN A 47 -4.75 15.10 1.70
CA ASN A 47 -5.99 15.85 1.88
C ASN A 47 -7.03 15.10 2.72
N GLY A 48 -6.76 13.85 3.10
CA GLY A 48 -7.71 13.00 3.82
C GLY A 48 -8.92 12.60 2.97
N ASP A 49 -8.77 12.60 1.64
CA ASP A 49 -9.83 12.24 0.71
C ASP A 49 -10.00 10.72 0.65
N MET A 50 -10.83 10.21 1.57
CA MET A 50 -11.08 8.78 1.71
C MET A 50 -11.84 8.20 0.52
N ALA A 51 -12.64 9.00 -0.19
CA ALA A 51 -13.36 8.55 -1.38
C ALA A 51 -12.38 8.28 -2.53
N ALA A 52 -11.48 9.24 -2.80
CA ALA A 52 -10.44 9.08 -3.79
C ALA A 52 -9.51 7.90 -3.47
N LEU A 53 -9.11 7.75 -2.20
CA LEU A 53 -8.32 6.59 -1.77
C LEU A 53 -9.06 5.27 -1.98
N GLN A 54 -10.37 5.22 -1.69
CA GLN A 54 -11.16 4.01 -1.85
C GLN A 54 -11.34 3.64 -3.33
N ASP A 55 -11.52 4.62 -4.21
CA ASP A 55 -11.64 4.38 -5.65
C ASP A 55 -10.32 3.88 -6.26
N ILE A 56 -9.19 4.47 -5.85
CA ILE A 56 -7.86 3.98 -6.24
C ILE A 56 -7.68 2.54 -5.77
N LEU A 57 -8.02 2.24 -4.52
CA LEU A 57 -7.90 0.89 -3.95
C LEU A 57 -8.79 -0.12 -4.70
N ARG A 58 -10.02 0.28 -5.07
CA ARG A 58 -10.92 -0.55 -5.90
C ARG A 58 -10.31 -0.83 -7.27
N GLY A 59 -9.71 0.17 -7.90
CA GLY A 59 -9.01 0.02 -9.18
C GLY A 59 -7.89 -1.02 -9.09
N VAL A 60 -7.04 -0.90 -8.07
CA VAL A 60 -5.96 -1.88 -7.83
C VAL A 60 -6.53 -3.28 -7.58
N LEU A 61 -7.50 -3.43 -6.68
CA LEU A 61 -8.09 -4.73 -6.32
C LEU A 61 -8.95 -5.35 -7.43
N SER A 62 -9.28 -4.61 -8.49
CA SER A 62 -9.94 -5.17 -9.67
C SER A 62 -9.01 -6.04 -10.52
N THR A 63 -7.69 -5.82 -10.41
CA THR A 63 -6.65 -6.55 -11.14
C THR A 63 -6.20 -7.81 -10.40
N ASP A 64 -5.69 -8.80 -11.14
CA ASP A 64 -5.25 -10.06 -10.54
C ASP A 64 -3.93 -9.89 -9.76
N GLU A 65 -3.04 -9.01 -10.21
CA GLU A 65 -1.85 -8.59 -9.48
C GLU A 65 -2.22 -7.89 -8.16
N GLY A 66 -3.20 -6.98 -8.18
CA GLY A 66 -3.66 -6.27 -7.00
C GLY A 66 -4.29 -7.19 -5.95
N LYS A 67 -5.09 -8.18 -6.38
CA LYS A 67 -5.64 -9.21 -5.47
C LYS A 67 -4.54 -10.04 -4.84
N ARG A 68 -3.56 -10.51 -5.64
CA ARG A 68 -2.42 -11.30 -5.15
C ARG A 68 -1.54 -10.52 -4.18
N LEU A 69 -1.29 -9.25 -4.47
CA LEU A 69 -0.57 -8.34 -3.59
C LEU A 69 -1.31 -8.15 -2.27
N ALA A 70 -2.63 -7.92 -2.30
CA ALA A 70 -3.44 -7.77 -1.10
C ALA A 70 -3.46 -9.03 -0.23
N GLU A 71 -3.51 -10.21 -0.84
CA GLU A 71 -3.43 -11.47 -0.09
C GLU A 71 -2.05 -11.68 0.54
N SER A 72 -0.98 -11.35 -0.19
CA SER A 72 0.39 -11.42 0.30
C SER A 72 0.64 -10.43 1.44
N LEU A 73 0.08 -9.21 1.33
CA LEU A 73 0.06 -8.22 2.41
C LEU A 73 -0.69 -8.74 3.64
N ARG A 74 -1.85 -9.37 3.46
CA ARG A 74 -2.61 -9.96 4.57
C ARG A 74 -1.77 -10.99 5.33
N LYS A 75 -1.09 -11.89 4.62
CA LYS A 75 -0.20 -12.91 5.21
C LYS A 75 1.00 -12.30 5.93
N ALA A 76 1.57 -11.21 5.39
CA ALA A 76 2.70 -10.50 6.00
C ALA A 76 2.32 -9.71 7.27
N MET A 77 1.04 -9.36 7.44
CA MET A 77 0.55 -8.56 8.55
C MET A 77 -0.01 -9.39 9.72
N GLN A 78 -0.24 -10.69 9.50
CA GLN A 78 -0.56 -11.68 10.54
C GLN A 78 0.64 -11.89 11.47
#